data_AF-A0AA46TSB9-F1
#
_entry.id   AF-A0AA46TSB9-F1
#
_cell.length_a   1.000
_cell.length_b   1.000
_cell.length_c   1.000
_cell.angle_alpha   90.00
_cell.angle_beta   90.00
_cell.angle_gamma   90.00
#
_symmetry.space_group_name_H-M   'P 1'
#
loop_
_entity.id
_entity.type
_entity.pdbx_description
1 polymer ?
#
loop_
_entity_poly.entity_id
_entity_poly.type
_entity_poly.pdbx_seq_one_letter_code
_entity_poly.pdbx_strand_id
1 'polypeptide(L)'
;MKKNDLPSAAGDVAEQYPDIWEAYAALGKACAEVGPLDARSRRLIKLSLAIGARSEGAVHSHVRRALEEGLSSEELKQVAMLAIPTAGFPAAVAALTWIEDITDPQ
;
A
#
# COMPACT_ATOMS: atom_id res chain seq x y z
N MET A 1 -13.13 2.48 -7.02
CA MET A 1 -12.89 3.32 -5.82
C MET A 1 -13.77 4.54 -5.93
N LYS A 2 -14.55 4.86 -4.90
CA LYS A 2 -15.27 6.13 -4.83
C LYS A 2 -14.27 7.22 -4.44
N LYS A 3 -14.58 8.48 -4.78
CA LYS A 3 -13.69 9.64 -4.60
C LYS A 3 -13.27 9.90 -3.13
N ASN A 4 -13.94 9.27 -2.15
CA ASN A 4 -13.76 9.48 -0.71
C ASN A 4 -12.77 8.53 -0.01
N ASP A 5 -12.13 7.58 -0.71
CA ASP A 5 -11.28 6.55 -0.08
C ASP A 5 -9.76 6.82 -0.20
N LEU A 6 -9.36 8.00 -0.74
CA LEU A 6 -7.96 8.38 -0.90
C LEU A 6 -7.44 9.13 0.33
N PRO A 7 -6.19 8.92 0.77
CA PRO A 7 -5.57 9.80 1.76
C PRO A 7 -5.56 11.24 1.22
N SER A 8 -5.81 12.22 2.09
CA SER A 8 -6.17 13.62 1.71
C SER A 8 -5.31 14.18 0.58
N ALA A 9 -3.98 14.09 0.68
CA ALA A 9 -3.07 14.63 -0.34
C ALA A 9 -3.19 13.96 -1.72
N ALA A 10 -3.43 12.64 -1.78
CA ALA A 10 -3.62 11.96 -3.07
C ALA A 10 -5.01 12.27 -3.66
N GLY A 11 -6.01 12.44 -2.81
CA GLY A 11 -7.32 12.95 -3.20
C GLY A 11 -7.21 14.35 -3.79
N ASP A 12 -6.50 15.25 -3.13
CA ASP A 12 -6.29 16.63 -3.57
C ASP A 12 -5.62 16.70 -4.96
N VAL A 13 -4.62 15.85 -5.20
CA VAL A 13 -3.98 15.74 -6.54
C VAL A 13 -4.99 15.27 -7.58
N ALA A 14 -5.83 14.28 -7.26
CA ALA A 14 -6.85 13.77 -8.18
C ALA A 14 -7.92 14.83 -8.50
N GLU A 15 -8.20 15.75 -7.57
CA GLU A 15 -9.16 16.84 -7.78
C GLU A 15 -8.56 18.01 -8.54
N GLN A 16 -7.34 18.42 -8.21
CA GLN A 16 -6.70 19.59 -8.80
C GLN A 16 -6.07 19.29 -10.18
N TYR A 17 -5.63 18.06 -10.41
CA TYR A 17 -4.92 17.64 -11.62
C TYR A 17 -5.49 16.32 -12.19
N PRO A 18 -6.75 16.32 -12.64
CA PRO A 18 -7.46 15.10 -13.04
C PRO A 18 -6.76 14.33 -14.16
N ASP A 19 -6.25 15.01 -15.20
CA ASP A 19 -5.58 14.35 -16.32
C ASP A 19 -4.30 13.60 -15.89
N ILE A 20 -3.55 14.17 -14.94
CA ILE A 20 -2.35 13.51 -14.37
C ILE A 20 -2.77 12.28 -13.58
N TRP A 21 -3.81 12.41 -12.76
CA TRP A 21 -4.34 11.30 -11.98
C TRP A 21 -4.86 10.16 -12.85
N GLU A 22 -5.60 10.48 -13.92
CA GLU A 22 -6.12 9.50 -14.86
C GLU A 22 -4.99 8.74 -15.56
N ALA A 23 -3.97 9.44 -16.06
CA ALA A 23 -2.79 8.81 -16.66
C ALA A 23 -2.05 7.91 -15.66
N TYR A 24 -1.86 8.38 -14.43
CA TYR A 24 -1.22 7.60 -13.35
C TYR A 24 -2.03 6.35 -13.00
N ALA A 25 -3.35 6.47 -12.84
CA ALA A 25 -4.24 5.36 -12.54
C ALA A 25 -4.26 4.31 -13.67
N ALA A 26 -4.27 4.76 -14.92
CA ALA A 26 -4.20 3.89 -16.09
C ALA A 26 -2.88 3.11 -16.13
N LEU A 27 -1.75 3.76 -15.87
CA LEU A 27 -0.45 3.09 -15.73
C LEU A 27 -0.49 2.05 -14.60
N GLY A 28 -1.01 2.44 -13.43
CA GLY A 28 -1.14 1.54 -12.28
C GLY A 28 -1.97 0.29 -12.57
N LYS A 29 -3.04 0.42 -13.38
CA LYS A 29 -3.87 -0.69 -13.85
C LYS A 29 -3.10 -1.58 -14.82
N ALA A 30 -2.48 -1.01 -15.86
CA ALA A 30 -1.71 -1.78 -16.84
C ALA A 30 -0.60 -2.60 -16.16
N CYS A 31 0.13 -2.00 -15.21
CA CYS A 31 1.13 -2.69 -14.40
C CYS A 31 0.56 -3.81 -13.52
N ALA A 32 -0.71 -3.71 -13.10
CA ALA A 32 -1.36 -4.77 -12.31
C ALA A 32 -1.84 -5.95 -13.17
N GLU A 33 -2.04 -5.73 -14.47
CA GLU A 33 -2.57 -6.73 -15.41
C GLU A 33 -1.45 -7.41 -16.24
N VAL A 34 -0.24 -6.86 -16.24
CA VAL A 34 0.92 -7.42 -16.96
C VAL A 34 1.58 -8.57 -16.18
N GLY A 35 0.94 -9.75 -16.20
CA GLY A 35 1.59 -10.99 -15.75
C GLY A 35 0.70 -11.92 -14.93
N PRO A 36 1.27 -13.05 -14.46
CA PRO A 36 0.49 -14.16 -13.92
C PRO A 36 0.19 -14.05 -12.42
N LEU A 37 0.75 -13.06 -11.73
CA LEU A 37 0.56 -12.92 -10.28
C LEU A 37 -0.89 -12.59 -9.96
N ASP A 38 -1.46 -13.27 -8.97
CA ASP A 38 -2.82 -13.01 -8.50
C ASP A 38 -2.92 -11.69 -7.71
N ALA A 39 -4.16 -11.28 -7.42
CA ALA A 39 -4.42 -10.01 -6.73
C ALA A 39 -3.73 -9.93 -5.36
N ARG A 40 -3.77 -11.03 -4.60
CA ARG A 40 -3.17 -11.16 -3.28
C ARG A 40 -1.64 -10.98 -3.34
N SER A 41 -0.97 -11.69 -4.25
CA SER A 41 0.48 -11.57 -4.44
C SER A 41 0.87 -10.14 -4.83
N ARG A 42 0.14 -9.53 -5.78
CA ARG A 42 0.40 -8.14 -6.19
C ARG A 42 0.23 -7.16 -5.04
N ARG A 43 -0.76 -7.38 -4.16
CA ARG A 43 -1.00 -6.54 -2.98
C ARG A 43 0.17 -6.58 -2.00
N LEU A 44 0.61 -7.78 -1.63
CA LEU A 44 1.72 -8.00 -0.70
C LEU A 44 3.05 -7.47 -1.27
N ILE A 45 3.30 -7.67 -2.56
CA ILE A 45 4.48 -7.12 -3.24
C ILE A 45 4.46 -5.59 -3.20
N LYS A 46 3.33 -4.95 -3.52
CA LYS A 46 3.24 -3.48 -3.48
C LYS A 46 3.39 -2.93 -2.06
N LEU A 47 2.85 -3.61 -1.04
CA LEU A 47 3.09 -3.26 0.36
C LEU A 47 4.59 -3.37 0.71
N SER A 48 5.25 -4.47 0.33
CA SER A 48 6.68 -4.66 0.55
C SER A 48 7.53 -3.58 -0.15
N LEU A 49 7.16 -3.18 -1.37
CA LEU A 49 7.80 -2.07 -2.08
C LEU A 49 7.62 -0.73 -1.35
N ALA A 50 6.43 -0.45 -0.81
CA ALA A 50 6.17 0.76 -0.02
C ALA A 50 7.03 0.80 1.26
N ILE A 51 7.19 -0.35 1.93
CA ILE A 51 8.09 -0.53 3.08
C ILE A 51 9.55 -0.26 2.68
N GLY A 52 10.01 -0.89 1.59
CA GLY A 52 11.37 -0.69 1.07
C GLY A 52 11.65 0.74 0.64
N ALA A 53 10.64 1.45 0.13
CA ALA A 53 10.69 2.87 -0.20
C ALA A 53 10.57 3.80 1.03
N ARG A 54 10.35 3.24 2.23
CA ARG A 54 10.13 3.96 3.49
C ARG A 54 9.04 5.03 3.39
N SER A 55 7.96 4.70 2.68
CA SER A 55 6.86 5.62 2.41
C SER A 55 5.65 5.27 3.27
N GLU A 56 5.49 5.96 4.40
CA GLU A 56 4.37 5.79 5.34
C GLU A 56 3.01 5.89 4.65
N GLY A 57 2.77 6.96 3.88
CA GLY A 57 1.50 7.14 3.17
C GLY A 57 1.21 6.03 2.16
N ALA A 58 2.24 5.48 1.51
CA ALA A 58 2.06 4.33 0.62
C ALA A 58 1.78 3.04 1.40
N VAL A 59 2.43 2.83 2.55
CA VAL A 59 2.13 1.70 3.45
C VAL A 59 0.68 1.77 3.91
N HIS A 60 0.24 2.90 4.46
CA HIS A 60 -1.17 3.11 4.86
C HIS A 60 -2.15 2.83 3.72
N SER A 61 -1.86 3.33 2.52
CA SER A 61 -2.68 3.09 1.32
C SER A 61 -2.75 1.61 0.93
N HIS A 62 -1.61 0.91 0.95
CA HIS A 62 -1.59 -0.51 0.62
C HIS A 62 -2.22 -1.39 1.69
N VAL A 63 -2.13 -1.03 2.97
CA VAL A 63 -2.77 -1.73 4.09
C VAL A 63 -4.29 -1.63 4.01
N ARG A 64 -4.86 -0.42 3.88
CA ARG A 64 -6.33 -0.24 3.73
C ARG A 64 -6.90 -1.10 2.60
N ARG A 65 -6.27 -1.00 1.42
CA ARG A 65 -6.68 -1.75 0.24
C ARG A 65 -6.46 -3.26 0.39
N ALA A 66 -5.48 -3.71 1.19
CA ALA A 66 -5.28 -5.12 1.46
C ALA A 66 -6.42 -5.69 2.31
N LEU A 67 -6.85 -4.95 3.32
CA LEU A 67 -8.00 -5.30 4.16
C LEU A 67 -9.30 -5.35 3.34
N GLU A 68 -9.51 -4.37 2.46
CA GLU A 68 -10.64 -4.37 1.49
C GLU A 68 -10.61 -5.59 0.55
N GLU A 69 -9.42 -6.08 0.20
CA GLU A 69 -9.19 -7.27 -0.61
C GLU A 69 -9.25 -8.58 0.19
N GLY A 70 -9.54 -8.52 1.49
CA GLY A 70 -9.75 -9.68 2.37
C GLY A 70 -8.48 -10.28 2.98
N LEU A 71 -7.34 -9.57 2.92
CA LEU A 71 -6.14 -9.99 3.64
C LEU A 71 -6.29 -9.67 5.13
N SER A 72 -5.73 -10.51 6.00
CA SER A 72 -5.80 -10.31 7.45
C SER A 72 -4.72 -9.35 7.96
N SER A 73 -4.97 -8.69 9.09
CA SER A 73 -3.95 -7.87 9.76
C SER A 73 -2.66 -8.64 10.03
N GLU A 74 -2.76 -9.90 10.45
CA GLU A 74 -1.62 -10.78 10.70
C GLU A 74 -0.77 -11.01 9.44
N GLU A 75 -1.40 -11.19 8.28
CA GLU A 75 -0.68 -11.30 7.00
C GLU A 75 0.11 -10.03 6.69
N LEU A 76 -0.44 -8.86 6.99
CA LEU A 76 0.22 -7.57 6.74
C LEU A 76 1.37 -7.33 7.71
N LYS A 77 1.18 -7.61 9.00
CA LYS A 77 2.23 -7.54 10.03
C LYS A 77 3.37 -8.50 9.72
N GLN A 78 3.08 -9.68 9.15
CA GLN A 78 4.11 -10.60 8.67
C GLN A 78 4.98 -9.98 7.57
N VAL A 79 4.44 -9.15 6.68
CA VAL A 79 5.25 -8.45 5.65
C VAL A 79 6.30 -7.54 6.30
N ALA A 80 5.97 -6.85 7.39
CA ALA A 80 6.95 -6.06 8.13
C ALA A 80 8.06 -6.94 8.73
N MET A 81 7.72 -8.13 9.27
CA MET A 81 8.73 -9.07 9.77
C MET A 81 9.64 -9.59 8.66
N LEU A 82 9.08 -9.89 7.48
CA LEU A 82 9.84 -10.31 6.30
C LEU A 82 10.75 -9.20 5.75
N ALA A 83 10.50 -7.93 6.08
CA ALA A 83 11.35 -6.82 5.70
C ALA A 83 12.66 -6.75 6.52
N ILE A 84 12.74 -7.39 7.70
CA ILE A 84 13.91 -7.29 8.60
C ILE A 84 15.22 -7.68 7.89
N PRO A 85 15.32 -8.83 7.18
CA PRO A 85 16.59 -9.23 6.55
C PRO A 85 16.98 -8.38 5.33
N THR A 86 16.02 -7.69 4.70
CA THR A 86 16.23 -7.00 3.42
C THR A 86 16.31 -5.49 3.55
N ALA A 87 15.45 -4.89 4.38
CA ALA A 87 15.37 -3.45 4.64
C ALA A 87 15.97 -3.05 6.00
N GLY A 88 16.30 -4.03 6.85
CA GLY A 88 16.86 -3.81 8.19
C GLY A 88 15.79 -3.64 9.27
N PHE A 89 16.18 -3.95 10.51
CA PHE A 89 15.28 -3.92 11.67
C PHE A 89 14.58 -2.57 11.89
N PRO A 90 15.25 -1.40 11.82
CA PRO A 90 14.56 -0.12 12.03
C PRO A 90 13.47 0.18 11.00
N ALA A 91 13.70 -0.17 9.73
CA ALA A 91 12.71 0.05 8.67
C ALA A 91 11.51 -0.90 8.84
N ALA A 92 11.75 -2.15 9.24
CA ALA A 92 10.71 -3.11 9.55
C ALA A 92 9.84 -2.68 10.75
N VAL A 93 10.44 -2.15 11.81
CA VAL A 93 9.70 -1.66 12.98
C VAL A 93 8.84 -0.45 12.62
N ALA A 94 9.38 0.52 11.87
CA ALA A 94 8.57 1.65 11.40
C ALA A 94 7.41 1.20 10.49
N ALA A 95 7.66 0.23 9.60
CA ALA A 95 6.60 -0.35 8.79
C ALA A 95 5.51 -1.03 9.64
N LEU A 96 5.90 -1.75 10.69
CA LEU A 96 4.95 -2.36 11.62
C LEU A 96 4.05 -1.31 12.26
N THR A 97 4.62 -0.20 12.77
CA THR A 97 3.81 0.87 13.37
C THR A 97 2.84 1.47 12.37
N TRP A 98 3.27 1.70 11.12
CA TRP A 98 2.36 2.21 10.07
C TRP A 98 1.27 1.22 9.68
N ILE A 99 1.53 -0.09 9.73
CA ILE A 99 0.49 -1.10 9.51
C ILE A 99 -0.52 -1.05 10.67
N GLU A 100 -0.03 -0.98 11.90
CA GLU A 100 -0.84 -0.93 13.13
C GLU A 100 -1.71 0.32 13.22
N ASP A 101 -1.26 1.47 12.68
CA ASP A 101 -2.08 2.69 12.57
C ASP A 101 -3.43 2.43 11.86
N ILE A 102 -3.49 1.43 10.98
CA ILE A 102 -4.68 1.06 10.21
C ILE A 102 -5.35 -0.21 10.76
N THR A 103 -4.57 -1.20 11.20
CA THR A 103 -5.14 -2.48 11.66
C THR A 103 -5.63 -2.47 13.10
N ASP A 104 -5.07 -1.59 13.93
CA ASP A 104 -5.34 -1.50 15.36
C ASP A 104 -5.52 -0.02 15.78
N PRO A 105 -6.50 0.71 15.19
CA PRO A 105 -6.72 2.11 15.51
C PRO A 105 -7.15 2.26 16.97
N GLN A 106 -6.58 3.26 17.66
CA GLN A 106 -6.97 3.64 19.03
C GLN A 106 -8.37 4.27 19.09
#